data_AF-A0A7C4RBU4-F1
#
_entry.id   AF-A0A7C4RBU4-F1
#
_cell.length_a   1.000
_cell.length_b   1.000
_cell.length_c   1.000
_cell.angle_alpha   90.00
_cell.angle_beta   90.00
_cell.angle_gamma   90.00
#
_symmetry.space_group_name_H-M   'P 1'
#
loop_
_entity.id
_entity.type
_entity.pdbx_description
1 polymer ?
#
loop_
_entity_poly.entity_id
_entity_poly.type
_entity_poly.pdbx_seq_one_letter_code
_entity_poly.pdbx_strand_id
1 'polypeptide(L)'
;MKRFVKTERIDYGAGALFVFAVSFGVMAIMYGGGFLIVDPLKLIAFVISPFGAYTFIYSLMIQRDRPYYLSWGLIMFITGLSFAFYDLINMLVLFGLLLILPAATGLLEYWRRKK
;
A
#
# COMPACT_ATOMS: atom_id res chain seq x y z
N MET A 1 -23.52 -17.34 -30.18
CA MET A 1 -23.43 -15.98 -29.56
C MET A 1 -22.69 -16.11 -28.23
N LYS A 2 -21.38 -15.83 -28.19
CA LYS A 2 -20.60 -15.91 -26.94
C LYS A 2 -20.93 -14.67 -26.09
N ARG A 3 -21.64 -14.85 -24.97
CA ARG A 3 -21.81 -13.79 -23.95
C ARG A 3 -20.43 -13.51 -23.36
N PHE A 4 -19.83 -12.38 -23.75
CA PHE A 4 -18.75 -11.82 -22.98
C PHE A 4 -19.33 -11.45 -21.62
N VAL A 5 -18.98 -12.22 -20.59
CA VAL A 5 -19.19 -11.81 -19.20
C VAL A 5 -18.40 -10.52 -19.05
N LYS A 6 -19.10 -9.39 -18.97
CA LYS A 6 -18.53 -8.10 -18.65
C LYS A 6 -18.06 -8.24 -17.21
N THR A 7 -16.79 -8.59 -17.00
CA THR A 7 -16.18 -8.52 -15.68
C THR A 7 -16.28 -7.06 -15.26
N GLU A 8 -17.22 -6.77 -14.37
CA GLU A 8 -17.27 -5.46 -13.71
C GLU A 8 -15.90 -5.28 -13.06
N ARG A 9 -15.16 -4.27 -13.53
CA ARG A 9 -13.89 -3.92 -12.90
C ARG A 9 -14.24 -3.58 -11.46
N ILE A 10 -13.67 -4.33 -10.52
CA ILE A 10 -13.84 -4.06 -9.09
C ILE A 10 -13.48 -2.59 -8.87
N ASP A 11 -14.44 -1.83 -8.35
CA ASP A 11 -14.21 -0.43 -8.01
C ASP A 11 -13.09 -0.36 -6.97
N TYR A 12 -12.08 0.46 -7.25
CA TYR A 12 -10.99 0.74 -6.31
C TYR A 12 -11.53 1.06 -4.93
N GLY A 13 -12.60 1.86 -4.85
CA GLY A 13 -13.21 2.25 -3.57
C GLY A 13 -13.72 1.04 -2.78
N ALA A 14 -14.39 0.10 -3.44
CA ALA A 14 -14.91 -1.10 -2.80
C ALA A 14 -13.79 -2.03 -2.31
N GLY A 15 -12.75 -2.23 -3.13
CA GLY A 15 -11.61 -3.06 -2.75
C GLY A 15 -10.75 -2.41 -1.65
N ALA A 16 -10.54 -1.10 -1.71
CA ALA A 16 -9.84 -0.32 -0.70
C ALA A 16 -10.56 -0.40 0.66
N LEU A 17 -11.89 -0.25 0.66
CA LEU A 17 -12.71 -0.37 1.87
C LEU A 17 -12.67 -1.79 2.44
N PHE A 18 -12.73 -2.81 1.58
CA PHE A 18 -12.62 -4.21 1.99
C PHE A 18 -11.27 -4.48 2.67
N VAL A 19 -10.16 -4.08 2.05
CA VAL A 19 -8.81 -4.26 2.62
C VAL A 19 -8.67 -3.50 3.93
N PHE A 20 -9.18 -2.27 4.00
CA PHE A 20 -9.17 -1.49 5.23
C PHE A 20 -9.95 -2.16 6.36
N ALA A 21 -11.18 -2.60 6.10
CA ALA A 21 -12.03 -3.29 7.08
C ALA A 21 -11.41 -4.62 7.55
N VAL A 22 -10.85 -5.41 6.63
CA VAL A 22 -10.16 -6.66 6.97
C VAL A 22 -8.92 -6.38 7.81
N SER A 23 -8.08 -5.40 7.45
CA SER A 23 -6.91 -5.03 8.25
C SER A 23 -7.28 -4.60 9.67
N PHE A 24 -8.34 -3.80 9.83
CA PHE A 24 -8.85 -3.41 11.14
C PHE A 24 -9.40 -4.61 11.93
N GLY A 25 -10.15 -5.50 11.28
CA GLY A 25 -10.68 -6.71 11.91
C GLY A 25 -9.56 -7.64 12.41
N VAL A 26 -8.56 -7.89 11.58
CA VAL A 26 -7.38 -8.69 11.96
C VAL A 26 -6.61 -8.01 13.09
N MET A 27 -6.40 -6.68 13.01
CA MET A 27 -5.74 -5.91 14.06
C MET A 27 -6.50 -6.04 15.39
N ALA A 28 -7.83 -5.91 15.38
CA ALA A 28 -8.66 -6.03 16.58
C ALA A 28 -8.59 -7.43 17.20
N ILE A 29 -8.58 -8.50 16.37
CA ILE A 29 -8.43 -9.88 16.84
C ILE A 29 -7.05 -10.10 17.46
N MET A 30 -5.99 -9.67 16.77
CA MET A 30 -4.61 -9.85 17.25
C MET A 30 -4.34 -9.05 18.52
N TYR A 31 -4.86 -7.82 18.59
CA TYR A 31 -4.77 -6.96 19.76
C TYR A 31 -5.58 -7.53 20.93
N GLY A 32 -6.86 -7.87 20.70
CA GLY A 32 -7.74 -8.44 21.72
C GLY A 32 -7.28 -9.81 22.23
N GLY A 33 -6.58 -10.58 21.39
CA GLY A 33 -5.98 -11.86 21.75
C GLY A 33 -4.61 -11.76 22.45
N GLY A 34 -4.06 -10.55 22.62
CA GLY A 34 -2.76 -10.35 23.28
C GLY A 34 -1.54 -10.77 22.46
N PHE A 35 -1.69 -10.96 21.14
CA PHE A 35 -0.60 -11.36 20.24
C PHE A 35 0.29 -10.17 19.83
N LEU A 36 -0.19 -8.93 19.97
CA LEU A 36 0.54 -7.72 19.64
C LEU A 36 0.88 -6.91 20.89
N ILE A 37 2.13 -6.47 20.98
CA ILE A 37 2.55 -5.47 21.96
C ILE A 37 1.90 -4.14 21.58
N VAL A 38 1.38 -3.41 22.57
CA VAL A 38 0.69 -2.12 22.39
C VAL A 38 1.67 -1.05 21.96
N ASP A 39 2.01 -1.06 20.67
CA ASP A 39 2.88 -0.10 20.03
C ASP A 39 2.05 0.63 18.96
N PRO A 40 1.69 1.91 19.20
CA PRO A 40 0.88 2.70 18.27
C PRO A 40 1.44 2.73 16.85
N LEU A 41 2.77 2.74 16.68
CA LEU A 41 3.39 2.78 15.37
C LEU A 41 3.19 1.47 14.62
N LYS A 42 3.34 0.34 15.30
CA LYS A 42 3.10 -0.99 14.71
C LYS A 42 1.63 -1.23 14.39
N LEU A 43 0.71 -0.70 15.19
CA LEU A 43 -0.72 -0.76 14.88
C LEU A 43 -1.05 0.03 13.61
N ILE A 44 -0.51 1.25 13.49
CA ILE A 44 -0.65 2.06 12.27
C ILE A 44 -0.03 1.34 11.06
N ALA A 45 1.16 0.75 11.24
CA ALA A 45 1.83 -0.04 10.21
C ALA A 45 0.96 -1.18 9.69
N PHE A 46 0.25 -1.85 10.61
CA PHE A 46 -0.58 -3.01 10.30
C PHE A 46 -1.79 -2.68 9.42
N VAL A 47 -2.31 -1.45 9.52
CA VAL A 47 -3.41 -0.99 8.66
C VAL A 47 -2.89 -0.41 7.35
N ILE A 48 -1.85 0.43 7.43
CA ILE A 48 -1.32 1.17 6.27
C ILE A 48 -0.61 0.23 5.29
N SER A 49 0.12 -0.78 5.78
CA SER A 49 0.91 -1.68 4.94
C SER A 49 0.04 -2.51 3.97
N PRO A 50 -1.00 -3.25 4.41
CA PRO A 50 -1.89 -3.98 3.51
C PRO A 50 -2.63 -3.06 2.54
N PHE A 51 -3.01 -1.86 3.00
CA PHE A 51 -3.69 -0.87 2.17
C PHE A 51 -2.77 -0.33 1.05
N GLY A 52 -1.51 -0.03 1.38
CA GLY A 52 -0.48 0.33 0.42
C GLY A 52 -0.19 -0.80 -0.58
N ALA A 53 -0.08 -2.03 -0.09
CA ALA A 53 0.13 -3.21 -0.94
C ALA A 53 -1.03 -3.40 -1.93
N TYR A 54 -2.28 -3.28 -1.48
CA TYR A 54 -3.45 -3.35 -2.35
C TYR A 54 -3.41 -2.25 -3.42
N THR A 55 -3.15 -1.01 -3.03
CA THR A 55 -3.12 0.13 -3.94
C THR A 55 -2.01 -0.01 -4.98
N PHE A 56 -0.85 -0.55 -4.58
CA PHE A 56 0.25 -0.87 -5.47
C PHE A 56 -0.14 -1.98 -6.46
N ILE A 57 -0.70 -3.10 -5.99
CA ILE A 57 -1.15 -4.20 -6.85
C ILE A 57 -2.23 -3.73 -7.83
N TYR A 58 -3.19 -2.94 -7.35
CA TYR A 58 -4.26 -2.36 -8.15
C TYR A 58 -3.69 -1.47 -9.28
N SER A 59 -2.64 -0.70 -9.00
CA SER A 59 -1.97 0.12 -10.01
C SER A 59 -1.37 -0.69 -11.15
N LEU A 60 -0.94 -1.93 -10.89
CA LEU A 60 -0.38 -2.81 -11.92
C LEU A 60 -1.47 -3.42 -12.82
N MET A 61 -2.69 -3.57 -12.30
CA MET A 61 -3.83 -4.13 -13.02
C MET A 61 -4.58 -3.09 -13.87
N ILE A 62 -4.57 -1.82 -13.46
CA ILE A 62 -5.30 -0.75 -14.14
C ILE A 62 -4.41 -0.03 -15.17
N GLN A 63 -4.97 0.33 -16.33
CA GLN A 63 -4.25 1.14 -17.33
C GLN A 63 -4.47 2.65 -17.16
N ARG A 64 -5.60 3.06 -16.59
CA ARG A 64 -5.96 4.47 -16.41
C ARG A 64 -5.48 4.98 -15.06
N ASP A 65 -4.83 6.14 -15.03
CA ASP A 65 -4.30 6.77 -13.80
C ASP A 65 -3.30 5.88 -13.04
N ARG A 66 -2.72 4.90 -13.72
CA ARG A 66 -1.68 3.99 -13.21
C ARG A 66 -0.56 4.67 -12.42
N PRO A 67 0.07 5.77 -12.88
CA PRO A 67 1.15 6.40 -12.13
C PRO A 67 0.68 7.00 -10.80
N TYR A 68 -0.59 7.43 -10.70
CA TYR A 68 -1.15 7.96 -9.46
C TYR A 68 -1.28 6.87 -8.41
N TYR A 69 -1.95 5.76 -8.74
CA TYR A 69 -2.12 4.63 -7.82
C TYR A 69 -0.79 3.97 -7.47
N LEU A 70 0.15 3.92 -8.41
CA LEU A 70 1.47 3.32 -8.18
C LEU A 70 2.28 4.14 -7.18
N SER A 71 2.28 5.47 -7.35
CA SER A 71 2.98 6.39 -6.43
C SER A 71 2.39 6.31 -5.02
N TRP A 72 1.06 6.41 -4.89
CA TRP A 72 0.40 6.35 -3.59
C TRP A 72 0.53 5.00 -2.90
N GLY A 73 0.36 3.90 -3.64
CA GLY A 73 0.51 2.55 -3.10
C GLY A 73 1.93 2.30 -2.60
N LEU A 74 2.93 2.75 -3.34
CA LEU A 74 4.33 2.61 -2.95
C LEU A 74 4.67 3.45 -1.71
N ILE A 75 4.22 4.72 -1.67
CA ILE A 75 4.41 5.59 -0.49
C ILE A 75 3.79 4.94 0.75
N MET A 76 2.51 4.57 0.69
CA MET A 76 1.81 3.95 1.83
C MET A 76 2.48 2.63 2.25
N PHE A 77 2.86 1.78 1.29
CA PHE A 77 3.49 0.50 1.59
C PHE A 77 4.84 0.67 2.28
N ILE A 78 5.70 1.57 1.78
CA ILE A 78 7.01 1.83 2.40
C ILE A 78 6.85 2.48 3.78
N THR A 79 5.91 3.42 3.94
CA THR A 79 5.62 4.01 5.25
C THR A 79 5.17 2.95 6.24
N GLY A 80 4.28 2.04 5.82
CA GLY A 80 3.85 0.91 6.64
C GLY A 80 5.00 -0.01 7.02
N LEU A 81 5.86 -0.37 6.07
CA LEU A 81 7.09 -1.13 6.34
C LEU A 81 8.02 -0.40 7.32
N SER A 82 8.20 0.90 7.15
CA SER A 82 9.04 1.70 8.04
C SER A 82 8.54 1.65 9.48
N PHE A 83 7.24 1.80 9.69
CA PHE A 83 6.62 1.68 11.02
C PHE A 83 6.55 0.24 11.54
N ALA A 84 6.61 -0.78 10.70
CA ALA A 84 6.67 -2.17 11.16
C ALA A 84 8.09 -2.55 11.63
N PHE A 85 9.13 -1.99 11.00
CA PHE A 85 10.53 -2.37 11.20
C PHE A 85 11.39 -1.30 11.89
N TYR A 86 10.79 -0.27 12.49
CA TYR A 86 11.53 0.85 13.08
C TYR A 86 12.45 0.42 14.24
N ASP A 87 12.11 -0.65 14.96
CA ASP A 87 12.95 -1.21 16.03
C ASP A 87 14.16 -2.01 15.50
N LEU A 88 14.06 -2.50 14.27
CA LEU A 88 15.04 -3.40 13.65
C LEU A 88 16.01 -2.64 12.73
N ILE A 89 15.56 -1.52 12.15
CA ILE A 89 16.27 -0.77 11.13
C ILE A 89 16.42 0.69 11.57
N ASN A 90 17.62 1.25 11.40
CA ASN A 90 17.88 2.65 11.73
C ASN A 90 16.89 3.58 10.99
N MET A 91 16.27 4.49 11.75
CA MET A 91 15.25 5.41 11.23
C MET A 91 15.75 6.27 10.06
N LEU A 92 17.04 6.62 10.02
CA LEU A 92 17.62 7.34 8.87
C LEU A 92 17.60 6.50 7.58
N VAL A 93 17.82 5.19 7.67
CA VAL A 93 17.77 4.28 6.52
C VAL A 93 16.35 4.19 5.99
N LEU A 94 15.36 4.05 6.89
CA LEU A 94 13.95 4.04 6.53
C LEU A 94 13.52 5.33 5.85
N PHE A 95 13.94 6.48 6.40
CA PHE A 95 13.65 7.79 5.81
C PHE A 95 14.29 7.96 4.43
N GLY A 96 15.54 7.51 4.27
CA GLY A 96 16.22 7.49 2.97
C GLY A 96 15.49 6.65 1.93
N LEU A 97 15.01 5.46 2.31
CA LEU A 97 14.23 4.58 1.43
C LEU A 97 12.92 5.24 0.98
N LEU A 98 12.25 5.93 1.92
CA LEU A 98 11.02 6.69 1.71
C LEU A 98 11.20 7.86 0.73
N LEU A 99 12.39 8.44 0.63
CA LEU A 99 12.70 9.51 -0.32
C LEU A 99 13.11 8.96 -1.69
N ILE A 100 13.97 7.94 -1.71
CA ILE A 100 14.56 7.42 -2.96
C ILE A 100 13.50 6.73 -3.82
N LEU A 101 12.64 5.88 -3.23
CA LEU A 101 11.72 5.06 -4.01
C LEU A 101 10.64 5.89 -4.73
N PRO A 102 9.92 6.83 -4.09
CA PRO A 102 8.98 7.70 -4.78
C PRO A 102 9.68 8.58 -5.82
N ALA A 103 10.85 9.14 -5.50
CA ALA A 103 11.63 9.94 -6.44
C ALA A 103 12.01 9.14 -7.71
N ALA A 104 12.45 7.89 -7.53
CA ALA A 104 12.77 7.00 -8.65
C ALA A 104 11.53 6.71 -9.52
N THR A 105 10.35 6.48 -8.92
CA THR A 105 9.11 6.27 -9.69
C THR A 105 8.68 7.52 -10.45
N GLY A 106 8.80 8.70 -9.85
CA GLY A 106 8.50 9.97 -10.51
C GLY A 106 9.44 10.24 -11.68
N LEU A 107 10.73 9.95 -11.51
CA LEU A 107 11.73 10.10 -12.58
C LEU A 107 11.52 9.12 -13.74
N LEU A 108 11.21 7.85 -13.43
CA LEU A 108 10.89 6.83 -14.43
C LEU A 108 9.68 7.24 -15.28
N GLU A 109 8.62 7.73 -14.63
CA GLU A 109 7.42 8.19 -15.33
C GLU A 109 7.70 9.46 -16.16
N TYR A 110 8.52 10.38 -15.65
CA TYR A 110 8.97 11.56 -16.40
C TYR A 110 9.71 11.17 -17.68
N TRP A 111 10.64 10.22 -17.61
CA TRP A 111 11.38 9.74 -18.78
C TRP A 111 10.48 9.01 -19.77
N ARG A 112 9.51 8.22 -19.29
CA ARG A 112 8.56 7.51 -20.14
C ARG A 112 7.66 8.46 -20.95
N ARG A 113 7.34 9.65 -20.43
CA ARG A 113 6.52 10.65 -21.13
C ARG A 113 7.29 11.51 -22.12
N LYS A 114 8.61 11.62 -21.95
CA LYS A 114 9.48 12.43 -22.81
C LYS A 114 9.92 11.67 -24.07
N LYS A 115 9.76 10.35 -24.08
CA LYS A 115 10.09 9.46 -25.19
C LYS A 115 8.84 9.13 -25.98
#